data_AF-A0A0B2UDY0-F1
#
_entry.id   AF-A0A0B2UDY0-F1
#
_cell.length_a   1.000
_cell.length_b   1.000
_cell.length_c   1.000
_cell.angle_alpha   90.00
_cell.angle_beta   90.00
_cell.angle_gamma   90.00
#
_symmetry.space_group_name_H-M   'P 1'
#
loop_
_entity.id
_entity.type
_entity.pdbx_description
1 polymer ?
#
loop_
_entity_poly.entity_id
_entity_poly.type
_entity_poly.pdbx_seq_one_letter_code
_entity_poly.pdbx_strand_id
1 'polypeptide(L)'
;MESEIVKRIREGDLEWARKAILSIEDSIKLEPSLYGRRALIDKIQRLKSMYNCHAPLESTEIQMVKPFLLTRQENQIADSEKKKCIKNLHGENVGINDCCEVLIEKCSECVFNHFCSETSVLLMDVKNSKISCSAQQIRLNNCENVELVVHTQTGVYLHGCKSIVICGYGNSECNKFACVYDFSNPFGGGSYRIV
;
A
#
# COMPACT_ATOMS: atom_id res chain seq x y z
N MET A 1 30.85 9.85 13.85
CA MET A 1 29.98 9.24 12.81
C MET A 1 28.51 9.59 13.04
N GLU A 2 27.93 9.28 14.20
CA GLU A 2 26.53 9.65 14.52
C GLU A 2 26.30 11.17 14.61
N SER A 3 27.24 11.90 15.21
CA SER A 3 27.21 13.36 15.27
C SER A 3 27.24 14.02 13.89
N GLU A 4 27.86 13.38 12.90
CA GLU A 4 28.00 13.89 11.53
C GLU A 4 26.69 13.73 10.76
N ILE A 5 26.01 12.59 10.91
CA ILE A 5 24.71 12.33 10.29
C ILE A 5 23.65 13.29 10.85
N VAL A 6 23.64 13.49 12.18
CA VAL A 6 22.73 14.43 12.83
C VAL A 6 22.99 15.87 12.38
N LYS A 7 24.27 16.27 12.26
CA LYS A 7 24.64 17.60 11.78
C LYS A 7 24.17 17.84 10.35
N ARG A 8 24.38 16.87 9.46
CA ARG A 8 23.97 16.98 8.04
C ARG A 8 22.46 16.91 7.82
N ILE A 9 21.74 16.14 8.64
CA ILE A 9 20.27 16.18 8.66
C ILE A 9 19.78 17.59 9.01
N ARG A 10 20.40 18.25 9.98
CA ARG A 10 20.05 19.64 10.36
C ARG A 10 20.45 20.66 9.31
N GLU A 11 21.49 20.39 8.53
CA GLU A 11 21.98 21.24 7.43
C GLU A 11 21.20 21.02 6.10
N GLY A 12 20.28 20.04 6.04
CA GLY A 12 19.42 19.80 4.88
C GLY A 12 20.02 18.91 3.78
N ASP A 13 21.20 18.31 4.00
CA ASP A 13 21.83 17.35 3.07
C ASP A 13 21.22 15.95 3.26
N LEU A 14 19.97 15.82 2.77
CA LEU A 14 19.15 14.62 2.94
C LEU A 14 19.69 13.42 2.13
N GLU A 15 20.29 13.64 0.96
CA GLU A 15 20.85 12.54 0.17
C GLU A 15 22.04 11.87 0.84
N TRP A 16 22.94 12.65 1.45
CA TRP A 16 24.08 12.10 2.17
C TRP A 16 23.64 11.37 3.45
N ALA A 17 22.71 11.97 4.20
CA ALA A 17 22.14 11.35 5.39
C ALA A 17 21.48 9.99 5.06
N ARG A 18 20.77 9.90 3.93
CA ARG A 18 20.16 8.66 3.44
C ARG A 18 21.19 7.58 3.15
N LYS A 19 22.28 7.91 2.43
CA LYS A 19 23.37 6.96 2.15
C LYS A 19 24.04 6.47 3.42
N ALA A 20 24.23 7.35 4.39
CA ALA A 20 24.83 6.99 5.68
C ALA A 20 23.93 6.06 6.51
N ILE A 21 22.61 6.27 6.52
CA ILE A 21 21.65 5.39 7.21
C ILE A 21 21.64 3.99 6.56
N LEU A 22 21.65 3.91 5.22
CA LEU A 22 21.73 2.63 4.50
C LEU A 22 23.02 1.85 4.80
N SER A 23 24.15 2.55 4.95
CA SER A 23 25.42 1.91 5.35
C SER A 23 25.37 1.31 6.76
N ILE A 24 24.65 1.94 7.70
CA ILE A 24 24.43 1.39 9.05
C ILE A 24 23.49 0.17 8.99
N GLU A 25 22.49 0.18 8.09
CA GLU A 25 21.63 -1.00 7.84
C GLU A 25 22.39 -2.19 7.29
N ASP A 26 23.32 -1.97 6.36
CA ASP A 26 24.16 -3.05 5.85
C ASP A 26 25.10 -3.59 6.94
N SER A 27 25.55 -2.74 7.87
CA SER A 27 26.36 -3.17 9.01
C SER A 27 25.59 -4.08 9.99
N ILE A 28 24.26 -3.96 10.08
CA ILE A 28 23.39 -4.87 10.87
C ILE A 28 23.37 -6.29 10.32
N LYS A 29 23.59 -6.46 9.01
CA LYS A 29 23.61 -7.79 8.37
C LYS A 29 24.88 -8.56 8.72
N LEU A 30 25.97 -7.83 9.00
CA LEU A 30 27.28 -8.39 9.31
C LEU A 30 27.54 -8.52 10.82
N GLU A 31 26.73 -7.88 11.67
CA GLU A 31 26.89 -7.91 13.13
C GLU A 31 26.46 -9.27 13.73
N PRO A 32 27.38 -10.05 14.33
CA PRO A 32 27.08 -11.36 14.88
C PRO A 32 26.45 -11.29 16.27
N SER A 33 26.60 -10.17 17.00
CA SER A 33 26.09 -10.03 18.36
C SER A 33 24.64 -9.55 18.40
N LEU A 34 23.77 -10.26 19.14
CA LEU A 34 22.37 -9.85 19.31
C LEU A 34 22.23 -8.49 20.01
N TYR A 35 23.14 -8.20 20.95
CA TYR A 35 23.17 -6.93 21.68
C TYR A 35 23.63 -5.76 20.81
N GLY A 36 24.70 -5.95 20.02
CA GLY A 36 25.17 -4.96 19.05
C GLY A 36 24.13 -4.69 17.96
N ARG A 37 23.44 -5.74 17.49
CA ARG A 37 22.34 -5.63 16.54
C ARG A 37 21.20 -4.76 17.07
N ARG A 38 20.80 -4.97 18.33
CA ARG A 38 19.74 -4.19 18.97
C ARG A 38 20.13 -2.72 19.15
N ALA A 39 21.37 -2.45 19.57
CA ALA A 39 21.88 -1.08 19.68
C ALA A 39 21.93 -0.35 18.32
N LEU A 40 22.26 -1.06 17.24
CA LEU A 40 22.24 -0.51 15.87
C LEU A 40 20.82 -0.23 15.38
N ILE A 41 19.85 -1.10 15.69
CA ILE A 41 18.43 -0.89 15.35
C ILE A 41 17.89 0.36 16.06
N ASP A 42 18.11 0.49 17.36
CA ASP A 42 17.65 1.65 18.14
C ASP A 42 18.29 2.95 17.61
N LYS A 43 19.56 2.89 17.19
CA LYS A 43 20.27 4.00 16.57
C LYS A 43 19.67 4.42 15.22
N ILE A 44 19.32 3.45 14.36
CA ILE A 44 18.65 3.73 13.09
C ILE A 44 17.28 4.37 13.30
N GLN A 45 16.51 3.88 14.27
CA GLN A 45 15.20 4.44 14.59
C GLN A 45 15.30 5.92 14.97
N ARG A 46 16.31 6.30 15.77
CA ARG A 46 16.57 7.70 16.13
C ARG A 46 16.93 8.56 14.92
N LEU A 47 17.86 8.09 14.07
CA LEU A 47 18.30 8.83 12.88
C LEU A 47 17.17 9.00 11.84
N LYS A 48 16.33 7.98 11.65
CA LYS A 48 15.16 8.05 10.77
C LYS A 48 14.11 9.03 11.27
N SER A 49 13.86 9.05 12.58
CA SER A 49 12.93 10.00 13.19
C SER A 49 13.38 11.44 12.94
N MET A 50 14.70 11.72 13.07
CA MET A 50 15.25 13.04 12.79
C MET A 50 15.20 13.43 11.30
N TYR A 51 15.46 12.48 10.40
CA TYR A 51 15.37 12.68 8.96
C TYR A 51 13.94 13.09 8.54
N ASN A 52 12.94 12.38 9.07
CA ASN A 52 11.54 12.62 8.74
C ASN A 52 11.03 13.99 9.23
N CYS A 53 11.61 14.57 10.29
CA CYS A 53 11.27 15.92 10.74
C CYS A 53 11.78 17.04 9.80
N HIS A 54 12.76 16.76 8.94
CA HIS A 54 13.39 17.75 8.06
C HIS A 54 13.06 17.58 6.57
N ALA A 55 12.35 16.51 6.19
CA ALA A 55 11.90 16.32 4.81
C ALA A 55 10.64 17.17 4.52
N PRO A 56 10.63 18.00 3.46
CA PRO A 56 9.45 18.80 3.11
C PRO A 56 8.28 17.88 2.71
N LEU A 57 7.15 18.05 3.39
CA LEU A 57 5.88 17.40 3.07
C LEU A 57 5.29 18.06 1.82
N GLU A 58 5.35 17.42 0.66
CA GLU A 58 4.55 17.83 -0.50
C GLU A 58 3.12 17.29 -0.33
N SER A 59 2.23 18.15 0.16
CA SER A 59 0.79 17.89 0.20
C SER A 59 0.16 18.26 -1.14
N THR A 60 -0.09 17.28 -2.02
CA THR A 60 -0.94 17.51 -3.19
C THR A 60 -2.41 17.35 -2.79
N GLU A 61 -3.17 18.45 -2.76
CA GLU A 61 -4.62 18.43 -2.57
C GLU A 61 -5.30 17.68 -3.74
N ILE A 62 -6.16 16.72 -3.41
CA ILE A 62 -6.90 15.91 -4.39
C ILE A 62 -8.26 16.56 -4.63
N GLN A 63 -8.52 16.98 -5.87
CA GLN A 63 -9.86 17.40 -6.29
C GLN A 63 -10.73 16.18 -6.61
N MET A 64 -11.87 16.08 -5.90
CA MET A 64 -12.89 15.07 -6.15
C MET A 64 -13.63 15.35 -7.46
N VAL A 65 -13.60 14.41 -8.41
CA VAL A 65 -14.50 14.40 -9.57
C VAL A 65 -15.77 13.61 -9.21
N LYS A 66 -16.94 14.19 -9.49
CA LYS A 66 -18.26 13.66 -9.12
C LYS A 66 -18.55 12.28 -9.76
N PRO A 67 -19.35 11.43 -9.11
CA PRO A 67 -19.70 10.11 -9.64
C PRO A 67 -20.55 10.24 -10.90
N PHE A 68 -20.04 9.72 -12.02
CA PHE A 68 -20.78 9.62 -13.28
C PHE A 68 -21.46 8.25 -13.35
N LEU A 69 -22.73 8.23 -13.77
CA LEU A 69 -23.55 7.02 -13.93
C LEU A 69 -23.09 6.25 -15.17
N LEU A 70 -22.53 5.04 -15.02
CA LEU A 70 -22.17 4.16 -16.13
C LEU A 70 -22.75 2.76 -15.96
N THR A 71 -23.20 2.24 -17.11
CA THR A 71 -23.92 0.99 -17.34
C THR A 71 -23.10 -0.24 -16.96
N ARG A 72 -23.79 -1.21 -16.34
CA ARG A 72 -23.29 -2.52 -15.95
C ARG A 72 -23.11 -3.40 -17.19
N GLN A 73 -21.88 -3.80 -17.50
CA GLN A 73 -21.58 -4.86 -18.48
C GLN A 73 -20.95 -6.06 -17.77
N GLU A 74 -21.43 -7.26 -18.11
CA GLU A 74 -20.84 -8.53 -17.69
C GLU A 74 -19.72 -8.89 -18.67
N ASN A 75 -18.46 -8.76 -18.23
CA ASN A 75 -17.30 -9.07 -19.06
C ASN A 75 -16.82 -10.50 -18.91
N GLN A 76 -16.02 -10.95 -19.90
CA GLN A 76 -15.46 -12.29 -20.00
C GLN A 76 -14.60 -12.63 -18.77
N ILE A 77 -15.18 -13.38 -17.85
CA ILE A 77 -14.50 -13.92 -16.67
C ILE A 77 -13.87 -15.25 -17.07
N ALA A 78 -12.55 -15.38 -16.92
CA ALA A 78 -11.90 -16.69 -16.96
C ALA A 78 -12.20 -17.39 -15.63
N ASP A 79 -13.37 -18.02 -15.56
CA ASP A 79 -13.88 -18.67 -14.35
C ASP A 79 -13.26 -20.06 -14.17
N SER A 80 -12.54 -20.21 -13.06
CA SER A 80 -12.50 -21.50 -12.36
C SER A 80 -13.45 -21.37 -11.17
N GLU A 81 -14.10 -22.46 -10.74
CA GLU A 81 -15.10 -22.42 -9.65
C GLU A 81 -14.61 -21.71 -8.37
N LYS A 82 -13.28 -21.62 -8.17
CA LYS A 82 -12.67 -21.03 -6.97
C LYS A 82 -11.99 -19.67 -7.20
N LYS A 83 -11.62 -19.34 -8.43
CA LYS A 83 -10.83 -18.13 -8.72
C LYS A 83 -11.40 -17.37 -9.88
N LYS A 84 -11.67 -16.08 -9.65
CA LYS A 84 -12.09 -15.12 -10.65
C LYS A 84 -10.94 -14.25 -11.09
N CYS A 85 -10.86 -14.03 -12.39
CA CYS A 85 -9.80 -13.26 -13.02
C CYS A 85 -10.42 -12.22 -13.95
N ILE A 86 -10.14 -10.95 -13.67
CA ILE A 86 -10.69 -9.80 -14.39
C ILE A 86 -9.53 -9.00 -14.93
N LYS A 87 -9.52 -8.76 -16.24
CA LYS A 87 -8.39 -8.16 -16.92
C LYS A 87 -8.79 -7.09 -17.92
N ASN A 88 -7.91 -6.12 -18.11
CA ASN A 88 -7.95 -5.16 -19.22
C ASN A 88 -9.26 -4.36 -19.34
N LEU A 89 -9.87 -4.00 -18.20
CA LEU A 89 -11.08 -3.17 -18.16
C LEU A 89 -10.72 -1.69 -18.10
N HIS A 90 -11.57 -0.85 -18.69
CA HIS A 90 -11.33 0.60 -18.71
C HIS A 90 -12.62 1.42 -18.64
N GLY A 91 -12.77 2.24 -17.59
CA GLY A 91 -13.91 3.16 -17.47
C GLY A 91 -15.22 2.48 -17.03
N GLU A 92 -15.15 1.31 -16.40
CA GLU A 92 -16.29 0.41 -16.22
C GLU A 92 -16.70 0.24 -14.76
N ASN A 93 -18.00 0.00 -14.52
CA ASN A 93 -18.52 -0.45 -13.23
C ASN A 93 -18.70 -1.97 -13.24
N VAL A 94 -17.96 -2.65 -12.35
CA VAL A 94 -17.80 -4.10 -12.35
C VAL A 94 -18.47 -4.69 -11.12
N GLY A 95 -19.40 -5.62 -11.35
CA GLY A 95 -19.95 -6.49 -10.31
C GLY A 95 -19.21 -7.83 -10.31
N ILE A 96 -18.73 -8.26 -9.15
CA ILE A 96 -18.10 -9.56 -8.95
C ILE A 96 -18.97 -10.33 -7.96
N ASN A 97 -19.48 -11.51 -8.35
CA ASN A 97 -20.12 -12.40 -7.37
C ASN A 97 -19.04 -13.02 -6.47
N ASP A 98 -19.40 -13.26 -5.22
CA ASP A 98 -18.51 -13.85 -4.21
C ASP A 98 -17.83 -15.14 -4.70
N CYS A 99 -16.56 -15.32 -4.34
CA CYS A 99 -15.73 -16.46 -4.75
C CYS A 99 -14.56 -16.68 -3.78
N CYS A 100 -13.77 -17.76 -3.96
CA CYS A 100 -12.64 -17.98 -3.04
C CYS A 100 -11.54 -16.94 -3.25
N GLU A 101 -11.09 -16.72 -4.50
CA GLU A 101 -10.01 -15.79 -4.87
C GLU A 101 -10.41 -14.83 -5.99
N VAL A 102 -9.94 -13.59 -5.92
CA VAL A 102 -10.12 -12.59 -6.98
C VAL A 102 -8.78 -12.02 -7.42
N LEU A 103 -8.54 -12.03 -8.72
CA LEU A 103 -7.44 -11.34 -9.40
C LEU A 103 -8.00 -10.25 -10.30
N ILE A 104 -7.60 -9.00 -10.08
CA ILE A 104 -7.88 -7.87 -10.97
C ILE A 104 -6.55 -7.39 -11.53
N GLU A 105 -6.41 -7.41 -12.85
CA GLU A 105 -5.16 -7.12 -13.54
C GLU A 105 -5.36 -6.06 -14.64
N LYS A 106 -4.46 -5.08 -14.74
CA LYS A 106 -4.41 -4.10 -15.84
C LYS A 106 -5.75 -3.39 -16.09
N CYS A 107 -6.42 -2.99 -15.01
CA CYS A 107 -7.68 -2.26 -15.09
C CYS A 107 -7.44 -0.78 -14.75
N SER A 108 -8.14 0.13 -15.42
CA SER A 108 -8.02 1.56 -15.13
C SER A 108 -9.36 2.29 -15.17
N GLU A 109 -9.52 3.32 -14.33
CA GLU A 109 -10.75 4.12 -14.30
C GLU A 109 -12.01 3.27 -14.00
N CYS A 110 -11.84 2.19 -13.24
CA CYS A 110 -12.91 1.26 -12.93
C CYS A 110 -13.47 1.46 -11.52
N VAL A 111 -14.74 1.10 -11.35
CA VAL A 111 -15.41 1.02 -10.04
C VAL A 111 -15.85 -0.42 -9.80
N PHE A 112 -15.28 -1.07 -8.80
CA PHE A 112 -15.67 -2.42 -8.40
C PHE A 112 -16.61 -2.34 -7.21
N ASN A 113 -17.86 -2.79 -7.41
CA ASN A 113 -18.85 -2.88 -6.34
C ASN A 113 -18.39 -3.87 -5.28
N HIS A 114 -18.93 -3.75 -4.06
CA HIS A 114 -18.52 -4.62 -2.96
C HIS A 114 -18.71 -6.11 -3.29
N PHE A 115 -17.65 -6.90 -3.09
CA PHE A 115 -17.66 -8.35 -3.25
C PHE A 115 -16.88 -9.02 -2.11
N CYS A 116 -17.21 -10.28 -1.81
CA CYS A 116 -16.50 -11.06 -0.81
C CYS A 116 -15.60 -12.12 -1.46
N SER A 117 -14.37 -12.19 -0.97
CA SER A 117 -13.43 -13.25 -1.26
C SER A 117 -13.15 -14.05 0.01
N GLU A 118 -13.22 -15.38 -0.06
CA GLU A 118 -12.96 -16.22 1.12
C GLU A 118 -11.50 -16.17 1.57
N THR A 119 -10.56 -16.06 0.63
CA THR A 119 -9.13 -16.13 0.93
C THR A 119 -8.39 -14.85 0.57
N SER A 120 -8.35 -14.45 -0.70
CA SER A 120 -7.50 -13.34 -1.12
C SER A 120 -7.98 -12.56 -2.32
N VAL A 121 -7.66 -11.27 -2.29
CA VAL A 121 -7.81 -10.34 -3.41
C VAL A 121 -6.42 -9.85 -3.82
N LEU A 122 -6.09 -10.01 -5.09
CA LEU A 122 -4.85 -9.54 -5.69
C LEU A 122 -5.16 -8.51 -6.78
N LEU A 123 -4.61 -7.32 -6.62
CA LEU A 123 -4.69 -6.23 -7.58
C LEU A 123 -3.31 -6.06 -8.23
N MET A 124 -3.24 -6.10 -9.56
CA MET A 124 -2.00 -5.92 -10.31
C MET A 124 -2.17 -4.87 -11.40
N ASP A 125 -1.28 -3.87 -11.41
CA ASP A 125 -1.27 -2.80 -12.41
C ASP A 125 -2.64 -2.08 -12.54
N VAL A 126 -3.34 -1.88 -11.42
CA VAL A 126 -4.64 -1.19 -11.37
C VAL A 126 -4.46 0.30 -11.11
N LYS A 127 -5.14 1.15 -11.89
CA LYS A 127 -4.96 2.61 -11.82
C LYS A 127 -6.26 3.40 -11.74
N ASN A 128 -6.24 4.53 -11.04
CA ASN A 128 -7.36 5.50 -11.02
C ASN A 128 -8.72 4.84 -10.72
N SER A 129 -8.76 3.88 -9.80
CA SER A 129 -9.93 3.00 -9.62
C SER A 129 -10.41 2.97 -8.18
N LYS A 130 -11.70 2.67 -7.99
CA LYS A 130 -12.30 2.45 -6.67
C LYS A 130 -12.70 1.00 -6.53
N ILE A 131 -12.28 0.36 -5.45
CA ILE A 131 -12.53 -1.06 -5.20
C ILE A 131 -13.05 -1.24 -3.79
N SER A 132 -14.21 -1.87 -3.67
CA SER A 132 -14.71 -2.33 -2.37
C SER A 132 -14.69 -3.84 -2.31
N CYS A 133 -14.07 -4.41 -1.27
CA CYS A 133 -14.02 -5.86 -1.10
C CYS A 133 -13.79 -6.31 0.35
N SER A 134 -14.16 -7.55 0.63
CA SER A 134 -13.84 -8.23 1.88
C SER A 134 -12.99 -9.47 1.59
N ALA A 135 -11.89 -9.68 2.31
CA ALA A 135 -11.04 -10.86 2.15
C ALA A 135 -10.21 -11.16 3.39
N GLN A 136 -9.59 -12.34 3.51
CA GLN A 136 -8.60 -12.54 4.57
C GLN A 136 -7.34 -11.73 4.29
N GLN A 137 -6.86 -11.76 3.03
CA GLN A 137 -5.65 -11.09 2.58
C GLN A 137 -5.93 -10.18 1.37
N ILE A 138 -5.43 -8.95 1.40
CA ILE A 138 -5.57 -8.00 0.28
C ILE A 138 -4.19 -7.53 -0.14
N ARG A 139 -3.83 -7.75 -1.42
CA ARG A 139 -2.50 -7.45 -1.96
C ARG A 139 -2.61 -6.55 -3.18
N LEU A 140 -1.76 -5.52 -3.22
CA LEU A 140 -1.66 -4.56 -4.31
C LEU A 140 -0.24 -4.54 -4.84
N ASN A 141 -0.12 -4.75 -6.14
CA ASN A 141 1.13 -4.73 -6.87
C ASN A 141 1.05 -3.69 -7.98
N ASN A 142 1.99 -2.75 -8.02
CA ASN A 142 2.12 -1.71 -9.05
C ASN A 142 0.83 -0.90 -9.28
N CYS A 143 0.06 -0.65 -8.21
CA CYS A 143 -1.20 0.08 -8.29
C CYS A 143 -1.00 1.59 -8.04
N GLU A 144 -1.76 2.43 -8.72
CA GLU A 144 -1.62 3.89 -8.62
C GLU A 144 -2.99 4.58 -8.51
N ASN A 145 -3.13 5.50 -7.55
CA ASN A 145 -4.36 6.27 -7.37
C ASN A 145 -5.59 5.36 -7.21
N VAL A 146 -5.57 4.49 -6.20
CA VAL A 146 -6.63 3.50 -5.94
C VAL A 146 -7.28 3.79 -4.60
N GLU A 147 -8.60 3.87 -4.57
CA GLU A 147 -9.39 3.93 -3.34
C GLU A 147 -9.90 2.52 -2.98
N LEU A 148 -9.50 2.04 -1.81
CA LEU A 148 -9.87 0.76 -1.24
C LEU A 148 -10.87 0.96 -0.11
N VAL A 149 -12.03 0.32 -0.20
CA VAL A 149 -12.99 0.23 0.90
C VAL A 149 -13.08 -1.23 1.34
N VAL A 150 -12.35 -1.59 2.39
CA VAL A 150 -11.98 -2.98 2.64
C VAL A 150 -12.29 -3.51 4.03
N HIS A 151 -12.62 -4.80 4.09
CA HIS A 151 -12.61 -5.59 5.32
C HIS A 151 -11.56 -6.70 5.22
N THR A 152 -10.58 -6.71 6.13
CA THR A 152 -9.46 -7.68 6.11
C THR A 152 -9.12 -8.23 7.49
N GLN A 153 -8.72 -9.51 7.55
CA GLN A 153 -8.31 -10.16 8.80
C GLN A 153 -6.79 -10.06 9.06
N THR A 154 -5.99 -9.91 8.00
CA THR A 154 -4.53 -9.88 8.10
C THR A 154 -3.92 -8.52 7.76
N GLY A 155 -4.70 -7.60 7.19
CA GLY A 155 -4.23 -6.29 6.73
C GLY A 155 -4.14 -6.17 5.21
N VAL A 156 -3.51 -5.07 4.77
CA VAL A 156 -3.32 -4.73 3.35
C VAL A 156 -1.83 -4.71 3.03
N TYR A 157 -1.44 -5.38 1.95
CA TYR A 157 -0.05 -5.50 1.52
C TYR A 157 0.16 -4.70 0.24
N LEU A 158 1.15 -3.82 0.22
CA LEU A 158 1.46 -2.94 -0.91
C LEU A 158 2.86 -3.23 -1.43
N HIS A 159 3.00 -3.27 -2.75
CA HIS A 159 4.28 -3.35 -3.45
C HIS A 159 4.20 -2.52 -4.74
N GLY A 160 5.14 -1.61 -4.96
CA GLY A 160 5.20 -0.72 -6.11
C GLY A 160 4.02 0.25 -6.20
N CYS A 161 3.34 0.52 -5.08
CA CYS A 161 2.08 1.28 -5.08
C CYS A 161 2.30 2.77 -4.81
N LYS A 162 1.37 3.60 -5.31
CA LYS A 162 1.40 5.06 -5.10
C LYS A 162 -0.01 5.64 -4.96
N SER A 163 -0.18 6.61 -4.07
CA SER A 163 -1.46 7.32 -3.86
C SER A 163 -2.64 6.38 -3.57
N ILE A 164 -2.46 5.41 -2.67
CA ILE A 164 -3.50 4.47 -2.26
C ILE A 164 -4.31 5.08 -1.09
N VAL A 165 -5.63 5.05 -1.16
CA VAL A 165 -6.50 5.45 -0.06
C VAL A 165 -7.14 4.19 0.50
N ILE A 166 -7.04 3.96 1.80
CA ILE A 166 -7.56 2.76 2.44
C ILE A 166 -8.58 3.15 3.50
N CYS A 167 -9.82 2.74 3.29
CA CYS A 167 -10.96 2.98 4.15
C CYS A 167 -11.47 1.64 4.70
N GLY A 168 -11.94 1.64 5.95
CA GLY A 168 -12.60 0.47 6.53
C GLY A 168 -13.98 0.24 5.92
N TYR A 169 -14.30 -1.01 5.58
CA TYR A 169 -15.66 -1.43 5.24
C TYR A 169 -16.37 -1.99 6.49
N GLY A 170 -17.54 -1.41 6.82
CA GLY A 170 -18.34 -1.81 7.96
C GLY A 170 -17.73 -1.44 9.33
N ASN A 171 -18.45 -1.76 10.40
CA ASN A 171 -18.08 -1.41 11.79
C ASN A 171 -17.52 -2.61 12.59
N SER A 172 -16.83 -3.53 11.92
CA SER A 172 -16.34 -4.75 12.56
C SER A 172 -15.02 -4.52 13.31
N GLU A 173 -14.96 -4.87 14.59
CA GLU A 173 -13.74 -4.78 15.41
C GLU A 173 -12.60 -5.67 14.90
N CYS A 174 -12.90 -6.71 14.12
CA CYS A 174 -11.88 -7.60 13.56
C CYS A 174 -11.29 -7.09 12.23
N ASN A 175 -11.73 -5.93 11.74
CA ASN A 175 -11.22 -5.36 10.50
C ASN A 175 -9.83 -4.71 10.70
N LYS A 176 -8.81 -5.33 10.14
CA LYS A 176 -7.42 -4.86 10.19
C LYS A 176 -7.03 -3.99 9.00
N PHE A 177 -7.97 -3.26 8.37
CA PHE A 177 -7.66 -2.40 7.23
C PHE A 177 -6.55 -1.37 7.50
N ALA A 178 -6.44 -0.90 8.75
CA ALA A 178 -5.40 0.04 9.18
C ALA A 178 -4.01 -0.61 9.32
N CYS A 179 -3.90 -1.94 9.33
CA CYS A 179 -2.64 -2.66 9.31
C CYS A 179 -2.14 -2.77 7.86
N VAL A 180 -1.30 -1.81 7.45
CA VAL A 180 -0.78 -1.73 6.09
C VAL A 180 0.72 -2.07 6.07
N TYR A 181 1.10 -2.97 5.18
CA TYR A 181 2.48 -3.44 4.98
C TYR A 181 2.98 -3.00 3.61
N ASP A 182 3.75 -1.91 3.56
CA ASP A 182 4.36 -1.42 2.31
C ASP A 182 5.78 -2.01 2.14
N PHE A 183 5.91 -2.96 1.22
CA PHE A 183 7.18 -3.61 0.90
C PHE A 183 8.08 -2.76 0.01
N SER A 184 7.56 -1.72 -0.63
CA SER A 184 8.35 -0.79 -1.44
C SER A 184 8.87 0.39 -0.63
N ASN A 185 8.17 0.73 0.44
CA ASN A 185 8.62 1.74 1.39
C ASN A 185 8.58 1.19 2.84
N PRO A 186 9.55 0.33 3.21
CA PRO A 186 9.59 -0.29 4.54
C PRO A 186 9.82 0.72 5.69
N PHE A 187 10.07 1.99 5.37
CA PHE A 187 10.33 3.06 6.34
C PHE A 187 9.15 4.02 6.53
N GLY A 188 8.02 3.74 5.86
CA GLY A 188 6.78 4.51 5.96
C GLY A 188 6.86 5.82 5.19
N GLY A 189 6.06 5.95 4.14
CA GLY A 189 5.91 7.23 3.45
C GLY A 189 5.01 7.14 2.24
N GLY A 190 4.14 8.14 2.09
CA GLY A 190 3.49 8.66 0.87
C GLY A 190 2.67 7.73 -0.03
N SER A 191 2.96 6.43 -0.07
CA SER A 191 2.33 5.48 -0.98
C SER A 191 0.86 5.29 -0.66
N TYR A 192 0.45 5.50 0.59
CA TYR A 192 -0.91 5.33 1.03
C TYR A 192 -1.32 6.30 2.15
N ARG A 193 -2.62 6.46 2.32
CA ARG A 193 -3.25 7.08 3.50
C ARG A 193 -4.42 6.21 3.98
N ILE A 194 -4.62 6.19 5.29
CA ILE A 194 -5.76 5.51 5.91
C ILE A 194 -6.80 6.59 6.25
N VAL A 195 -8.08 6.32 5.95
CA VAL A 195 -9.21 7.22 6.21
C VAL A 195 -10.25 6.50 7.07
#